data_AF-A0A3C0G0D4-F1
#
_entry.id   AF-A0A3C0G0D4-F1
#
_cell.length_a   1.000
_cell.length_b   1.000
_cell.length_c   1.000
_cell.angle_alpha   90.00
_cell.angle_beta   90.00
_cell.angle_gamma   90.00
#
_symmetry.space_group_name_H-M   'P 1'
#
loop_
_entity.id
_entity.type
_entity.pdbx_description
1 polymer ?
#
loop_
_entity_poly.entity_id
_entity_poly.type
_entity_poly.pdbx_seq_one_letter_code
_entity_poly.pdbx_strand_id
1 'polypeptide(L)'
;QIEDIFDSIDDDENLLDIIFPITVTSGDFTEITINGLEDLRDLATDCKEGGDDDDIECIDFVYPMTMFTFNVNLEQTNTVEVSSDRELRLFFKDLDDDSLVSFDFPVTLKLHDETTIVVESNQELAIAIENAKDDCDEDDDDDYNDDDFNEDEFKEELVECVWFVTDFIRNDVDQTPQYVNYILNFKEDGTVVTGFRGATTVEGTWSSTVGDDGAKLTIDFESNTDFNLEWTVYDLGD
;
A
#
# COMPACT_ATOMS: atom_id res chain seq x y z
N GLN A 1 3.78 -5.91 6.58
CA GLN A 1 4.69 -6.92 7.23
C GLN A 1 4.06 -8.29 7.40
N ILE A 2 2.78 -8.40 7.80
CA ILE A 2 2.08 -9.69 7.73
C ILE A 2 1.51 -9.89 6.32
N GLU A 3 0.94 -8.84 5.70
CA GLU A 3 0.57 -8.87 4.27
C GLU A 3 1.76 -9.32 3.41
N ASP A 4 2.92 -8.65 3.51
CA ASP A 4 4.10 -8.97 2.68
C ASP A 4 4.54 -10.45 2.77
N ILE A 5 4.22 -11.15 3.87
CA ILE A 5 4.50 -12.58 4.03
C ILE A 5 3.45 -13.43 3.29
N PHE A 6 2.19 -13.05 3.40
CA PHE A 6 1.08 -13.71 2.72
C PHE A 6 1.11 -13.49 1.20
N ASP A 7 1.60 -12.34 0.75
CA ASP A 7 1.71 -12.01 -0.68
C ASP A 7 2.92 -12.69 -1.35
N SER A 8 3.91 -13.11 -0.55
CA SER A 8 5.20 -13.50 -1.12
C SER A 8 5.25 -14.85 -1.88
N ILE A 9 4.27 -15.77 -1.76
CA ILE A 9 4.35 -17.10 -2.44
C ILE A 9 2.96 -17.77 -2.67
N ASP A 10 2.66 -18.10 -3.94
CA ASP A 10 1.42 -18.74 -4.46
C ASP A 10 1.09 -20.18 -3.99
N ASP A 11 2.02 -20.90 -3.33
CA ASP A 11 1.92 -22.35 -3.08
C ASP A 11 2.13 -22.75 -1.60
N ASP A 12 2.33 -21.79 -0.71
CA ASP A 12 2.44 -22.05 0.73
C ASP A 12 1.06 -21.89 1.40
N GLU A 13 0.58 -22.94 2.07
CA GLU A 13 -0.53 -22.82 3.02
C GLU A 13 -0.06 -21.96 4.22
N ASN A 14 -0.06 -20.63 4.03
CA ASN A 14 0.28 -19.66 5.06
C ASN A 14 -0.80 -19.71 6.14
N LEU A 15 -0.51 -20.44 7.22
CA LEU A 15 -1.38 -20.52 8.38
C LEU A 15 -0.95 -19.46 9.41
N LEU A 16 -1.74 -18.39 9.53
CA LEU A 16 -1.60 -17.42 10.62
C LEU A 16 -2.11 -18.04 11.92
N ASP A 17 -1.19 -18.42 12.82
CA ASP A 17 -1.51 -18.83 14.19
C ASP A 17 -1.18 -17.68 15.16
N ILE A 18 -2.22 -17.06 15.72
CA ILE A 18 -2.10 -15.96 16.67
C ILE A 18 -1.96 -16.52 18.09
N ILE A 19 -0.80 -16.31 18.71
CA ILE A 19 -0.54 -16.73 20.09
C ILE A 19 -1.00 -15.65 21.06
N PHE A 20 -2.10 -15.94 21.77
CA PHE A 20 -2.66 -15.05 22.77
C PHE A 20 -1.94 -15.11 24.13
N PRO A 21 -1.99 -14.03 24.94
CA PRO A 21 -2.65 -12.77 24.66
C PRO A 21 -1.87 -11.88 23.69
N ILE A 22 -2.60 -11.12 22.87
CA ILE A 22 -2.04 -10.06 22.02
C ILE A 22 -2.47 -8.69 22.54
N THR A 23 -1.72 -7.65 22.15
CA THR A 23 -2.10 -6.26 22.37
C THR A 23 -2.46 -5.66 21.02
N VAL A 24 -3.70 -5.20 20.89
CA VAL A 24 -4.17 -4.42 19.74
C VAL A 24 -4.07 -2.95 20.11
N THR A 25 -3.49 -2.15 19.23
CA THR A 25 -3.46 -0.68 19.36
C THR A 25 -4.55 -0.14 18.44
N SER A 26 -5.55 0.56 18.97
CA SER A 26 -6.59 1.22 18.17
C SER A 26 -6.08 2.54 17.55
N GLY A 27 -6.84 3.13 16.62
CA GLY A 27 -6.51 4.43 16.00
C GLY A 27 -6.36 5.61 16.99
N ASP A 28 -6.88 5.50 18.22
CA ASP A 28 -6.64 6.48 19.29
C ASP A 28 -5.40 6.17 20.18
N PHE A 29 -4.58 5.22 19.74
CA PHE A 29 -3.41 4.63 20.42
C PHE A 29 -3.71 4.04 21.81
N THR A 30 -4.96 3.66 22.07
CA THR A 30 -5.25 2.86 23.27
C THR A 30 -4.87 1.40 23.04
N GLU A 31 -4.27 0.80 24.07
CA GLU A 31 -3.83 -0.59 24.01
C GLU A 31 -4.89 -1.49 24.65
N ILE A 32 -5.43 -2.42 23.85
CA ILE A 32 -6.43 -3.41 24.25
C ILE A 32 -5.76 -4.77 24.33
N THR A 33 -5.80 -5.42 25.48
CA THR A 33 -5.33 -6.81 25.62
C THR A 33 -6.42 -7.79 25.22
N ILE A 34 -6.15 -8.56 24.17
CA ILE A 34 -7.02 -9.60 23.63
C ILE A 34 -6.50 -10.96 24.12
N ASN A 35 -7.34 -11.74 24.81
CA ASN A 35 -6.89 -12.96 25.48
C ASN A 35 -7.19 -14.24 24.69
N GLY A 36 -7.91 -14.14 23.57
CA GLY A 36 -8.26 -15.26 22.73
C GLY A 36 -8.90 -14.85 21.41
N LEU A 37 -9.09 -15.84 20.55
CA LEU A 37 -9.65 -15.66 19.21
C LEU A 37 -11.08 -15.09 19.21
N GLU A 38 -11.89 -15.44 20.21
CA GLU A 38 -13.26 -14.92 20.32
C GLU A 38 -13.25 -13.40 20.60
N ASP A 39 -12.44 -12.96 21.57
CA ASP A 39 -12.25 -11.55 21.89
C ASP A 39 -11.77 -10.76 20.66
N LEU A 40 -10.91 -11.36 19.83
CA LEU A 40 -10.42 -10.75 18.60
C LEU A 40 -11.53 -10.61 17.55
N ARG A 41 -12.35 -11.65 17.37
CA ARG A 41 -13.48 -11.62 16.41
C ARG A 41 -14.57 -10.64 16.82
N ASP A 42 -14.84 -10.56 18.12
CA ASP A 42 -15.78 -9.59 18.66
C ASP A 42 -15.28 -8.17 18.37
N LEU A 43 -13.98 -7.89 18.59
CA LEU A 43 -13.38 -6.60 18.25
C LEU A 43 -13.43 -6.31 16.74
N ALA A 44 -13.11 -7.29 15.90
CA ALA A 44 -13.13 -7.14 14.45
C ALA A 44 -14.54 -6.85 13.89
N THR A 45 -15.60 -7.28 14.58
CA THR A 45 -16.98 -6.97 14.17
C THR A 45 -17.33 -5.49 14.32
N ASP A 46 -16.59 -4.75 15.15
CA ASP A 46 -16.78 -3.31 15.33
C ASP A 46 -16.05 -2.49 14.25
N CYS A 47 -15.15 -3.11 13.47
CA CYS A 47 -14.57 -2.50 12.28
C CYS A 47 -15.66 -2.32 11.23
N LYS A 48 -15.77 -1.11 10.66
CA LYS A 48 -16.67 -0.82 9.55
C LYS A 48 -15.84 -0.75 8.30
N GLU A 49 -16.04 -1.72 7.43
CA GLU A 49 -15.37 -1.84 6.14
C GLU A 49 -16.19 -1.06 5.08
N GLY A 50 -15.50 -0.33 4.19
CA GLY A 50 -16.11 0.29 3.01
C GLY A 50 -16.82 1.61 3.25
N GLY A 51 -16.18 2.60 3.87
CA GLY A 51 -16.70 3.96 3.78
C GLY A 51 -15.90 5.01 4.50
N ASP A 52 -15.86 6.21 3.90
CA ASP A 52 -15.15 7.43 4.33
C ASP A 52 -14.76 7.35 5.80
N ASP A 53 -13.56 6.84 6.09
CA ASP A 53 -12.97 7.02 7.40
C ASP A 53 -12.38 8.45 7.50
N ASP A 54 -11.94 8.81 8.70
CA ASP A 54 -11.50 10.19 8.97
C ASP A 54 -9.95 10.26 9.02
N ASP A 55 -9.25 9.16 8.73
CA ASP A 55 -7.80 9.11 8.67
C ASP A 55 -7.26 9.63 7.32
N ILE A 56 -5.94 9.77 7.26
CA ILE A 56 -5.25 10.46 6.17
C ILE A 56 -3.92 9.76 6.01
N GLU A 57 -3.82 8.91 4.99
CA GLU A 57 -2.71 8.01 4.71
C GLU A 57 -1.72 8.67 3.75
N CYS A 58 -2.23 9.54 2.88
CA CYS A 58 -1.50 10.12 1.76
C CYS A 58 -0.42 11.15 2.15
N ILE A 59 -0.32 11.52 3.43
CA ILE A 59 0.66 12.48 3.93
C ILE A 59 1.09 12.23 5.38
N ASP A 60 2.40 12.13 5.57
CA ASP A 60 3.03 11.84 6.85
C ASP A 60 3.87 13.00 7.39
N PHE A 61 3.97 13.08 8.71
CA PHE A 61 4.94 13.96 9.37
C PHE A 61 6.34 13.34 9.38
N VAL A 62 7.35 14.13 9.02
CA VAL A 62 8.75 13.71 9.19
C VAL A 62 9.22 14.06 10.60
N TYR A 63 9.42 13.04 11.41
CA TYR A 63 9.93 13.15 12.78
C TYR A 63 11.47 13.27 12.86
N PRO A 64 12.00 13.86 13.95
CA PRO A 64 11.27 14.50 15.06
C PRO A 64 10.84 15.93 14.75
N MET A 65 9.80 16.38 15.44
CA MET A 65 9.26 17.75 15.34
C MET A 65 9.02 18.34 16.72
N THR A 66 9.08 19.67 16.82
CA THR A 66 8.92 20.40 18.09
C THR A 66 7.62 21.20 18.10
N MET A 67 6.98 21.26 19.26
CA MET A 67 5.76 22.01 19.51
C MET A 67 5.90 22.87 20.77
N PHE A 68 5.19 23.99 20.77
CA PHE A 68 5.15 24.95 21.88
C PHE A 68 3.72 25.09 22.38
N THR A 69 3.55 25.13 23.70
CA THR A 69 2.26 25.48 24.33
C THR A 69 2.33 26.90 24.89
N PHE A 70 1.19 27.57 24.95
CA PHE A 70 1.08 28.95 25.42
C PHE A 70 -0.04 29.12 26.43
N ASN A 71 0.08 30.12 27.30
CA ASN A 71 -1.03 30.59 28.11
C ASN A 71 -1.90 31.60 27.34
N VAL A 72 -3.02 32.02 27.93
CA VAL A 72 -3.95 33.01 27.33
C VAL A 72 -3.33 34.40 27.03
N ASN A 73 -2.14 34.71 27.57
CA ASN A 73 -1.39 35.93 27.27
C ASN A 73 -0.37 35.73 26.13
N LEU A 74 -0.37 34.57 25.46
CA LEU A 74 0.58 34.18 24.41
C LEU A 74 2.02 34.06 24.91
N GLU A 75 2.21 33.78 26.19
CA GLU A 75 3.54 33.44 26.74
C GLU A 75 3.74 31.93 26.65
N GLN A 76 4.88 31.51 26.09
CA GLN A 76 5.24 30.10 25.97
C GLN A 76 5.37 29.46 27.36
N THR A 77 4.65 28.38 27.59
CA THR A 77 4.61 27.64 28.87
C THR A 77 5.42 26.35 28.81
N ASN A 78 5.53 25.71 27.65
CA ASN A 78 6.26 24.47 27.48
C ASN A 78 6.84 24.33 26.06
N THR A 79 7.81 23.42 25.93
CA THR A 79 8.38 22.94 24.66
C THR A 79 8.37 21.43 24.70
N VAL A 80 7.80 20.80 23.68
CA VAL A 80 7.68 19.35 23.56
C VAL A 80 8.27 18.94 22.22
N GLU A 81 9.20 17.99 22.24
CA GLU A 81 9.68 17.31 21.04
C GLU A 81 8.93 15.97 20.93
N VAL A 82 8.39 15.68 19.76
CA VAL A 82 7.72 14.41 19.44
C VAL A 82 8.50 13.70 18.35
N SER A 83 8.60 12.39 18.46
CA SER A 83 9.45 11.53 17.62
C SER A 83 8.68 10.42 16.89
N SER A 84 7.36 10.37 17.07
CA SER A 84 6.46 9.40 16.42
C SER A 84 5.01 9.90 16.46
N ASP A 85 4.16 9.33 15.61
CA ASP A 85 2.70 9.61 15.57
C ASP A 85 2.03 9.33 16.90
N ARG A 86 2.47 8.26 17.58
CA ARG A 86 2.01 7.96 18.93
C ARG A 86 2.26 9.09 19.91
N GLU A 87 3.46 9.69 19.89
CA GLU A 87 3.79 10.81 20.77
C GLU A 87 3.00 12.07 20.40
N LEU A 88 2.85 12.36 19.10
CA LEU A 88 2.05 13.48 18.61
C LEU A 88 0.57 13.34 19.01
N ARG A 89 -0.02 12.17 18.77
CA ARG A 89 -1.42 11.87 19.07
C ARG A 89 -1.72 11.90 20.57
N LEU A 90 -0.81 11.38 21.39
CA LEU A 90 -0.93 11.47 22.85
C LEU A 90 -0.73 12.89 23.36
N PHE A 91 0.18 13.66 22.76
CA PHE A 91 0.34 15.07 23.09
C PHE A 91 -0.97 15.83 22.88
N PHE A 92 -1.64 15.68 21.73
CA PHE A 92 -2.94 16.32 21.48
C PHE A 92 -4.07 15.78 22.35
N LYS A 93 -4.06 14.48 22.70
CA LYS A 93 -5.06 13.87 23.59
C LYS A 93 -5.07 14.47 25.00
N ASP A 94 -3.90 14.88 25.48
CA ASP A 94 -3.71 15.42 26.84
C ASP A 94 -3.98 16.93 26.94
N LEU A 95 -4.34 17.61 25.83
CA LEU A 95 -4.64 19.04 25.82
C LEU A 95 -6.11 19.31 26.20
N ASP A 96 -6.32 20.37 26.98
CA ASP A 96 -7.64 20.94 27.24
C ASP A 96 -8.15 21.74 26.02
N ASP A 97 -9.47 21.89 25.85
CA ASP A 97 -10.12 22.60 24.73
C ASP A 97 -9.64 24.07 24.53
N ASP A 98 -9.11 24.71 25.57
CA ASP A 98 -8.59 26.09 25.54
C ASP A 98 -7.06 26.18 25.43
N SER A 99 -6.39 25.05 25.19
CA SER A 99 -4.95 24.99 25.00
C SER A 99 -4.52 25.70 23.72
N LEU A 100 -3.51 26.56 23.85
CA LEU A 100 -2.89 27.23 22.70
C LEU A 100 -1.59 26.53 22.35
N VAL A 101 -1.49 26.06 21.10
CA VAL A 101 -0.36 25.27 20.61
C VAL A 101 0.13 25.80 19.27
N SER A 102 1.45 25.74 19.06
CA SER A 102 2.08 26.01 17.77
C SER A 102 3.14 24.98 17.49
N PHE A 103 3.28 24.59 16.23
CA PHE A 103 4.47 23.88 15.75
C PHE A 103 5.67 24.84 15.71
N ASP A 104 6.86 24.28 15.88
CA ASP A 104 8.13 24.93 15.55
C ASP A 104 8.37 24.80 14.04
N PHE A 105 7.88 25.78 13.29
CA PHE A 105 8.07 25.82 11.85
C PHE A 105 9.52 26.17 11.47
N PRO A 106 10.05 25.62 10.35
CA PRO A 106 9.36 24.78 9.38
C PRO A 106 9.11 23.33 9.82
N VAL A 107 8.04 22.72 9.31
CA VAL A 107 7.72 21.29 9.45
C VAL A 107 7.88 20.61 8.09
N THR A 108 8.46 19.41 8.08
CA THR A 108 8.60 18.60 6.87
C THR A 108 7.52 17.52 6.85
N LEU A 109 6.89 17.36 5.69
CA LEU A 109 5.88 16.33 5.42
C LEU A 109 6.39 15.44 4.29
N LYS A 110 5.97 14.18 4.28
CA LYS A 110 6.24 13.19 3.24
C LYS A 110 4.91 12.83 2.58
N LEU A 111 4.83 12.87 1.26
CA LEU A 111 3.64 12.49 0.50
C LEU A 111 3.67 11.00 0.15
N HIS A 112 2.55 10.45 -0.32
CA HIS A 112 2.43 9.05 -0.78
C HIS A 112 3.51 8.68 -1.81
N ASP A 113 3.88 9.60 -2.71
CA ASP A 113 4.89 9.39 -3.76
C ASP A 113 6.35 9.42 -3.26
N GLU A 114 6.55 9.26 -1.95
CA GLU A 114 7.83 9.36 -1.23
C GLU A 114 8.51 10.75 -1.29
N THR A 115 7.92 11.73 -1.97
CA THR A 115 8.49 13.08 -2.02
C THR A 115 8.25 13.83 -0.71
N THR A 116 9.06 14.85 -0.46
CA THR A 116 8.97 15.65 0.77
C THR A 116 8.70 17.10 0.46
N ILE A 117 7.81 17.69 1.25
CA ILE A 117 7.47 19.11 1.22
C ILE A 117 7.77 19.75 2.56
N VAL A 118 8.03 21.06 2.55
CA VAL A 118 8.30 21.84 3.76
C VAL A 118 7.26 22.94 3.86
N VAL A 119 6.58 23.01 5.01
CA VAL A 119 5.58 24.04 5.32
C VAL A 119 6.10 24.98 6.41
N GLU A 120 5.82 26.27 6.27
CA GLU A 120 6.39 27.34 7.12
C GLU A 120 5.34 27.95 8.07
N SER A 121 4.07 27.51 7.99
CA SER A 121 3.01 28.02 8.85
C SER A 121 1.84 27.05 8.99
N ASN A 122 0.99 27.26 10.02
CA ASN A 122 -0.25 26.50 10.21
C ASN A 122 -1.18 26.58 8.99
N GLN A 123 -1.17 27.71 8.27
CA GLN A 123 -1.99 27.87 7.08
C GLN A 123 -1.48 26.98 5.94
N GLU A 124 -0.16 26.92 5.75
CA GLU A 124 0.46 26.05 4.74
C GLU A 124 0.29 24.57 5.11
N LEU A 125 0.45 24.22 6.39
CA LEU A 125 0.21 22.86 6.88
C LEU A 125 -1.24 22.41 6.62
N ALA A 126 -2.23 23.23 6.96
CA ALA A 126 -3.63 22.90 6.72
C ALA A 126 -3.94 22.73 5.22
N ILE A 127 -3.36 23.57 4.36
CA ILE A 127 -3.53 23.45 2.91
C ILE A 127 -2.83 22.20 2.38
N ALA A 128 -1.65 21.86 2.90
CA ALA A 128 -0.91 20.67 2.48
C ALA A 128 -1.71 19.39 2.77
N ILE A 129 -2.24 19.27 4.00
CA ILE A 129 -3.05 18.11 4.41
C ILE A 129 -4.35 18.03 3.59
N GLU A 130 -5.10 19.13 3.47
CA GLU A 130 -6.37 19.13 2.72
C GLU A 130 -6.24 18.86 1.23
N ASN A 131 -5.08 19.15 0.63
CA ASN A 131 -4.83 18.80 -0.76
C ASN A 131 -4.40 17.34 -0.90
N ALA A 132 -3.61 16.83 0.06
CA ALA A 132 -3.02 15.51 -0.02
C ALA A 132 -3.98 14.38 0.36
N LYS A 133 -4.98 14.64 1.20
CA LYS A 133 -5.88 13.58 1.70
C LYS A 133 -6.54 12.75 0.58
N ASP A 134 -6.95 13.37 -0.52
CA ASP A 134 -7.61 12.66 -1.63
C ASP A 134 -6.62 12.31 -2.77
N ASP A 135 -5.30 12.40 -2.54
CA ASP A 135 -4.26 12.24 -3.59
C ASP A 135 -3.76 10.80 -3.74
N CYS A 136 -4.06 9.89 -2.81
CA CYS A 136 -3.80 8.45 -2.88
C CYS A 136 -5.08 7.67 -2.56
N ASP A 137 -5.07 6.36 -2.80
CA ASP A 137 -6.12 5.50 -2.27
C ASP A 137 -5.92 5.36 -0.76
N GLU A 138 -6.99 5.54 0.02
CA GLU A 138 -6.95 5.49 1.50
C GLU A 138 -7.13 4.04 2.00
N ASP A 139 -7.05 3.03 1.11
CA ASP A 139 -7.30 1.59 1.36
C ASP A 139 -8.63 1.33 2.11
N ASP A 140 -9.58 2.21 1.85
CA ASP A 140 -10.83 2.37 2.59
C ASP A 140 -12.00 1.62 1.93
N ASP A 141 -11.74 1.02 0.76
CA ASP A 141 -12.65 0.12 0.05
C ASP A 141 -12.33 -1.37 0.32
N ASP A 142 -13.28 -2.26 -0.04
CA ASP A 142 -13.29 -3.69 0.34
C ASP A 142 -12.30 -4.51 -0.51
N ASP A 143 -11.07 -4.03 -0.52
CA ASP A 143 -9.89 -4.55 -1.18
C ASP A 143 -8.93 -4.98 -0.06
N TYR A 144 -8.98 -6.27 0.31
CA TYR A 144 -8.03 -6.84 1.28
C TYR A 144 -6.74 -7.33 0.63
N ASN A 145 -6.58 -7.10 -0.67
CA ASN A 145 -5.45 -7.52 -1.47
C ASN A 145 -5.06 -6.32 -2.32
N ASP A 146 -4.36 -5.36 -1.73
CA ASP A 146 -3.79 -4.12 -2.28
C ASP A 146 -3.40 -4.22 -3.78
N ASP A 147 -4.42 -4.32 -4.63
CA ASP A 147 -4.39 -4.60 -6.05
C ASP A 147 -5.16 -3.45 -6.70
N ASP A 148 -4.82 -2.23 -6.26
CA ASP A 148 -5.30 -0.93 -6.71
C ASP A 148 -4.84 -0.61 -8.15
N PHE A 149 -4.71 -1.64 -8.99
CA PHE A 149 -4.17 -1.58 -10.32
C PHE A 149 -4.83 -0.47 -11.11
N ASN A 150 -4.14 0.65 -11.32
CA ASN A 150 -4.60 1.60 -12.29
C ASN A 150 -4.42 0.99 -13.70
N GLU A 151 -5.47 0.94 -14.52
CA GLU A 151 -5.40 0.30 -15.85
C GLU A 151 -4.31 0.91 -16.75
N ASP A 152 -4.07 2.21 -16.64
CA ASP A 152 -3.04 2.89 -17.41
C ASP A 152 -1.64 2.59 -16.85
N GLU A 153 -1.46 2.63 -15.52
CA GLU A 153 -0.20 2.29 -14.85
C GLU A 153 0.21 0.83 -15.09
N PHE A 154 -0.73 -0.10 -14.95
CA PHE A 154 -0.49 -1.51 -15.22
C PHE A 154 0.01 -1.75 -16.66
N LYS A 155 -0.56 -1.02 -17.63
CA LYS A 155 -0.09 -1.10 -19.02
C LYS A 155 1.29 -0.48 -19.19
N GLU A 156 1.57 0.64 -18.53
CA GLU A 156 2.88 1.31 -18.57
C GLU A 156 3.97 0.39 -18.02
N GLU A 157 3.73 -0.27 -16.88
CA GLU A 157 4.68 -1.19 -16.24
C GLU A 157 4.97 -2.42 -17.12
N LEU A 158 3.93 -3.03 -17.68
CA LEU A 158 4.09 -4.19 -18.58
C LEU A 158 5.00 -3.87 -19.78
N VAL A 159 4.91 -2.66 -20.34
CA VAL A 159 5.66 -2.28 -21.55
C VAL A 159 7.00 -1.61 -21.25
N GLU A 160 7.25 -1.17 -20.02
CA GLU A 160 8.50 -0.52 -19.61
C GLU A 160 9.69 -1.46 -19.81
N CYS A 161 9.55 -2.72 -19.36
CA CYS A 161 10.64 -3.66 -19.29
C CYS A 161 10.38 -5.01 -19.98
N VAL A 162 11.47 -5.77 -20.10
CA VAL A 162 11.42 -7.15 -20.59
C VAL A 162 11.31 -8.08 -19.39
N TRP A 163 10.24 -8.86 -19.34
CA TRP A 163 9.93 -9.76 -18.25
C TRP A 163 10.63 -11.11 -18.44
N PHE A 164 11.10 -11.69 -17.34
CA PHE A 164 11.71 -13.01 -17.30
C PHE A 164 10.88 -13.91 -16.40
N VAL A 165 10.43 -15.03 -16.94
CA VAL A 165 9.73 -16.06 -16.16
C VAL A 165 10.71 -16.66 -15.15
N THR A 166 10.39 -16.52 -13.87
CA THR A 166 11.12 -17.10 -12.74
C THR A 166 10.56 -18.48 -12.41
N ASP A 167 9.24 -18.55 -12.23
CA ASP A 167 8.47 -19.74 -11.91
C ASP A 167 7.25 -19.85 -12.84
N PHE A 168 6.84 -21.08 -13.15
CA PHE A 168 5.68 -21.32 -14.01
C PHE A 168 4.99 -22.65 -13.68
N ILE A 169 3.81 -22.56 -13.07
CA ILE A 169 2.98 -23.71 -12.70
C ILE A 169 1.70 -23.68 -13.52
N ARG A 170 1.34 -24.81 -14.13
CA ARG A 170 0.10 -24.92 -14.92
C ARG A 170 -0.62 -26.23 -14.64
N ASN A 171 -1.88 -26.15 -14.20
CA ASN A 171 -2.70 -27.32 -13.84
C ASN A 171 -1.99 -28.26 -12.84
N ASP A 172 -1.45 -27.70 -11.75
CA ASP A 172 -0.69 -28.41 -10.71
C ASP A 172 0.57 -29.13 -11.22
N VAL A 173 1.11 -28.70 -12.37
CA VAL A 173 2.37 -29.21 -12.92
C VAL A 173 3.38 -28.09 -13.00
N ASP A 174 4.50 -28.30 -12.32
CA ASP A 174 5.69 -27.44 -12.42
C ASP A 174 6.28 -27.52 -13.84
N GLN A 175 6.11 -26.44 -14.59
CA GLN A 175 6.67 -26.22 -15.92
C GLN A 175 7.91 -25.32 -15.88
N THR A 176 8.31 -24.82 -14.70
CA THR A 176 9.46 -23.95 -14.49
C THR A 176 10.73 -24.45 -15.16
N PRO A 177 11.09 -25.77 -15.13
CA PRO A 177 12.28 -26.26 -15.83
C PRO A 177 12.31 -25.99 -17.34
N GLN A 178 11.15 -25.77 -17.95
CA GLN A 178 11.00 -25.49 -19.38
C GLN A 178 11.02 -23.99 -19.69
N TYR A 179 10.58 -23.15 -18.76
CA TYR A 179 10.33 -21.73 -19.00
C TYR A 179 11.15 -20.78 -18.11
N VAL A 180 11.99 -21.29 -17.21
CA VAL A 180 12.87 -20.42 -16.43
C VAL A 180 13.78 -19.59 -17.35
N ASN A 181 13.82 -18.27 -17.13
CA ASN A 181 14.44 -17.25 -18.00
C ASN A 181 13.82 -17.12 -19.41
N TYR A 182 12.62 -17.65 -19.63
CA TYR A 182 11.85 -17.37 -20.83
C TYR A 182 11.39 -15.91 -20.79
N ILE A 183 11.43 -15.24 -21.94
CA ILE A 183 11.18 -13.81 -22.03
C ILE A 183 9.72 -13.57 -22.42
N LEU A 184 9.10 -12.58 -21.79
CA LEU A 184 7.87 -11.92 -22.25
C LEU A 184 8.18 -10.44 -22.46
N ASN A 185 7.89 -9.92 -23.65
CA ASN A 185 8.18 -8.54 -24.02
C ASN A 185 6.91 -7.91 -24.60
N PHE A 186 6.21 -7.15 -23.76
CA PHE A 186 4.95 -6.50 -24.10
C PHE A 186 5.22 -5.18 -24.85
N LYS A 187 4.30 -4.81 -25.74
CA LYS A 187 4.38 -3.60 -26.58
C LYS A 187 3.07 -2.83 -26.48
N GLU A 188 3.16 -1.51 -26.56
CA GLU A 188 2.01 -0.57 -26.51
C GLU A 188 0.91 -0.87 -27.54
N ASP A 189 1.24 -1.54 -28.65
CA ASP A 189 0.28 -1.89 -29.69
C ASP A 189 -0.53 -3.17 -29.42
N GLY A 190 -0.39 -3.75 -28.22
CA GLY A 190 -1.03 -5.01 -27.82
C GLY A 190 -0.29 -6.26 -28.30
N THR A 191 0.93 -6.12 -28.83
CA THR A 191 1.78 -7.26 -29.22
C THR A 191 2.62 -7.73 -28.04
N VAL A 192 2.73 -9.04 -27.85
CA VAL A 192 3.69 -9.65 -26.92
C VAL A 192 4.62 -10.60 -27.68
N VAL A 193 5.92 -10.46 -27.44
CA VAL A 193 6.95 -11.30 -28.05
C VAL A 193 7.56 -12.20 -27.00
N THR A 194 7.63 -13.49 -27.29
CA THR A 194 8.14 -14.48 -26.34
C THR A 194 9.23 -15.39 -26.92
N GLY A 195 10.12 -15.89 -26.07
CA GLY A 195 11.22 -16.77 -26.47
C GLY A 195 12.39 -16.79 -25.49
N PHE A 196 13.45 -17.54 -25.81
CA PHE A 196 14.71 -17.43 -25.08
C PHE A 196 15.59 -16.33 -25.66
N ARG A 197 16.41 -15.70 -24.81
CA ARG A 197 17.35 -14.67 -25.24
C ARG A 197 18.26 -15.17 -26.37
N GLY A 198 18.16 -14.56 -27.54
CA GLY A 198 18.96 -14.91 -28.72
C GLY A 198 18.47 -16.12 -29.52
N ALA A 199 17.29 -16.66 -29.20
CA ALA A 199 16.61 -17.71 -29.97
C ALA A 199 15.56 -17.13 -30.93
N THR A 200 14.91 -18.01 -31.70
CA THR A 200 13.71 -17.66 -32.47
C THR A 200 12.60 -17.29 -31.50
N THR A 201 11.93 -16.17 -31.76
CA THR A 201 10.80 -15.66 -30.97
C THR A 201 9.46 -16.00 -31.63
N VAL A 202 8.41 -16.01 -30.82
CA VAL A 202 7.01 -16.14 -31.24
C VAL A 202 6.29 -14.85 -30.87
N GLU A 203 5.41 -14.39 -31.75
CA GLU A 203 4.56 -13.22 -31.52
C GLU A 203 3.15 -13.67 -31.15
N GLY A 204 2.51 -12.92 -30.28
CA GLY A 204 1.13 -13.09 -29.84
C GLY A 204 0.52 -11.73 -29.50
N THR A 205 -0.69 -11.76 -28.96
CA THR A 205 -1.41 -10.57 -28.51
C THR A 205 -1.62 -10.59 -27.01
N TRP A 206 -1.68 -9.42 -26.39
CA TRP A 206 -2.05 -9.26 -25.00
C TRP A 206 -3.09 -8.14 -24.83
N SER A 207 -3.85 -8.21 -23.75
CA SER A 207 -4.73 -7.14 -23.27
C SER A 207 -4.87 -7.23 -21.76
N SER A 208 -5.04 -6.09 -21.10
CA SER A 208 -5.35 -6.02 -19.67
C SER A 208 -6.78 -5.53 -19.43
N THR A 209 -7.33 -5.91 -18.29
CA THR A 209 -8.56 -5.33 -17.72
C THR A 209 -8.38 -5.17 -16.23
N VAL A 210 -8.81 -4.04 -15.69
CA VAL A 210 -8.93 -3.80 -14.25
C VAL A 210 -10.41 -3.63 -13.93
N GLY A 211 -10.87 -4.21 -12.83
CA GLY A 211 -12.17 -3.94 -12.25
C GLY A 211 -12.22 -4.44 -10.81
N ASP A 212 -13.42 -4.51 -10.23
CA ASP A 212 -13.66 -4.88 -8.83
C ASP A 212 -13.08 -6.24 -8.38
N ASP A 213 -12.56 -7.08 -9.29
CA ASP A 213 -11.94 -8.38 -9.00
C ASP A 213 -10.41 -8.36 -9.26
N GLY A 214 -9.77 -7.19 -9.20
CA GLY A 214 -8.34 -6.97 -9.49
C GLY A 214 -7.98 -6.90 -10.98
N ALA A 215 -6.67 -6.82 -11.28
CA ALA A 215 -6.17 -6.81 -12.64
C ALA A 215 -6.09 -8.20 -13.27
N LYS A 216 -6.39 -8.24 -14.58
CA LYS A 216 -6.29 -9.45 -15.40
C LYS A 216 -5.48 -9.18 -16.65
N LEU A 217 -4.54 -10.07 -16.93
CA LEU A 217 -3.72 -10.08 -18.15
C LEU A 217 -4.13 -11.23 -19.04
N THR A 218 -4.73 -10.93 -20.19
CA THR A 218 -4.99 -11.94 -21.22
C THR A 218 -3.81 -12.01 -22.18
N ILE A 219 -3.30 -13.23 -22.41
CA ILE A 219 -2.24 -13.50 -23.38
C ILE A 219 -2.74 -14.55 -24.38
N ASP A 220 -2.45 -14.36 -25.67
CA ASP A 220 -2.79 -15.32 -26.72
C ASP A 220 -1.69 -15.47 -27.78
N PHE A 221 -1.16 -16.69 -27.93
CA PHE A 221 -0.22 -17.07 -28.98
C PHE A 221 -0.82 -18.14 -29.89
N GLU A 222 -0.59 -18.04 -31.22
CA GLU A 222 -1.09 -19.04 -32.18
C GLU A 222 -0.45 -20.44 -32.02
N SER A 223 0.78 -20.51 -31.50
CA SER A 223 1.59 -21.75 -31.49
C SER A 223 2.18 -22.13 -30.14
N ASN A 224 2.14 -21.24 -29.14
CA ASN A 224 2.64 -21.50 -27.79
C ASN A 224 1.50 -21.34 -26.78
N THR A 225 0.65 -22.36 -26.69
CA THR A 225 -0.61 -22.31 -25.91
C THR A 225 -0.42 -22.41 -24.40
N ASP A 226 0.82 -22.52 -23.91
CA ASP A 226 1.09 -22.64 -22.48
C ASP A 226 0.85 -21.34 -21.71
N PHE A 227 1.17 -20.21 -22.35
CA PHE A 227 0.86 -18.88 -21.82
C PHE A 227 -0.56 -18.40 -22.15
N ASN A 228 -1.31 -19.11 -23.02
CA ASN A 228 -2.65 -18.68 -23.40
C ASN A 228 -3.62 -18.88 -22.24
N LEU A 229 -3.92 -17.78 -21.57
CA LEU A 229 -4.81 -17.70 -20.41
C LEU A 229 -5.24 -16.24 -20.20
N GLU A 230 -6.26 -16.08 -19.37
CA GLU A 230 -6.47 -14.85 -18.59
C GLU A 230 -5.82 -15.09 -17.23
N TRP A 231 -4.74 -14.36 -16.96
CA TRP A 231 -3.95 -14.43 -15.73
C TRP A 231 -4.47 -13.36 -14.77
N THR A 232 -4.78 -13.74 -13.53
CA THR A 232 -4.94 -12.77 -12.44
C THR A 232 -3.56 -12.22 -12.09
N VAL A 233 -3.49 -10.91 -11.88
CA VAL A 233 -2.29 -10.21 -11.41
C VAL A 233 -2.53 -9.87 -9.95
N TYR A 234 -1.50 -10.04 -9.14
CA TYR A 234 -1.54 -9.90 -7.68
C TYR A 234 -0.54 -8.87 -7.13
N ASP A 235 0.37 -8.41 -7.99
CA ASP A 235 1.40 -7.42 -7.65
C ASP A 235 2.08 -6.97 -8.96
N LEU A 236 2.42 -5.68 -9.06
CA LEU A 236 3.29 -5.14 -10.12
C LEU A 236 4.76 -5.03 -9.70
N GLY A 237 5.05 -5.20 -8.42
CA GLY A 237 6.34 -5.02 -7.78
C GLY A 237 6.68 -3.55 -7.54
N ASP A 238 7.45 -3.29 -6.48
CA ASP A 238 8.08 -1.99 -6.18
C ASP A 238 9.15 -1.54 -7.20
#